data_AF-A0A930Z9V5-F1
#
_entry.id   AF-A0A930Z9V5-F1
#
_cell.length_a   1.000
_cell.length_b   1.000
_cell.length_c   1.000
_cell.angle_alpha   90.00
_cell.angle_beta   90.00
_cell.angle_gamma   90.00
#
_symmetry.space_group_name_H-M   'P 1'
#
loop_
_entity.id
_entity.type
_entity.pdbx_description
1 polymer ?
#
loop_
_entity_poly.entity_id
_entity_poly.type
_entity_poly.pdbx_seq_one_letter_code
_entity_poly.pdbx_strand_id
1 'polypeptide(L)'
;MLQEAIDFREESDALYAVLDGLNDDDWKRTTQFKQWTINDVIAHLHFGNYAADLSLKGADAFAQFTRQLSAAGARGIKHKEFTQAWLDGIGDRALANRWRLFYGELAEGFGAGQPSYTARDRAGAIAIRP
;
A
#
# COMPACT_ATOMS: atom_id res chain seq x y z
N MET A 1 6.02 -13.15 15.19
CA MET A 1 5.80 -12.87 13.76
C MET A 1 4.66 -13.67 13.13
N LEU A 2 4.53 -14.98 13.39
CA LEU A 2 3.46 -15.77 12.74
C LEU A 2 2.05 -15.33 13.14
N GLN A 3 1.82 -15.05 14.44
CA GLN A 3 0.52 -14.58 14.91
C GLN A 3 0.19 -13.19 14.34
N GLU A 4 1.16 -12.29 14.34
CA GLU A 4 1.01 -10.92 13.82
C GLU A 4 0.70 -10.92 12.32
N ALA A 5 1.24 -11.88 11.56
CA ALA A 5 0.91 -12.06 10.15
C ALA A 5 -0.52 -12.58 9.94
N ILE A 6 -0.99 -13.47 10.83
CA ILE A 6 -2.38 -13.96 10.83
C ILE A 6 -3.34 -12.82 11.18
N ASP A 7 -3.08 -12.11 12.29
CA ASP A 7 -3.90 -10.99 12.75
C ASP A 7 -4.00 -9.90 11.68
N PHE A 8 -2.88 -9.54 11.06
CA PHE A 8 -2.85 -8.58 9.96
C PHE A 8 -3.73 -9.01 8.77
N ARG A 9 -3.71 -10.31 8.42
CA ARG A 9 -4.56 -10.84 7.34
C ARG A 9 -6.03 -10.78 7.72
N GLU A 10 -6.39 -11.22 8.92
CA GLU A 10 -7.77 -11.21 9.41
C GLU A 10 -8.35 -9.79 9.47
N GLU A 11 -7.58 -8.82 9.99
CA GLU A 11 -7.97 -7.41 10.01
C GLU A 11 -8.13 -6.84 8.58
N SER A 12 -7.22 -7.20 7.67
CA SER A 12 -7.28 -6.77 6.27
C SER A 12 -8.48 -7.35 5.52
N ASP A 13 -8.81 -8.62 5.77
CA ASP A 13 -9.99 -9.29 5.20
C ASP A 13 -11.29 -8.67 5.75
N ALA A 14 -11.34 -8.37 7.05
CA ALA A 14 -12.48 -7.68 7.65
C ALA A 14 -12.69 -6.29 7.03
N LEU A 15 -11.60 -5.53 6.83
CA LEU A 15 -11.68 -4.24 6.15
C LEU A 15 -12.09 -4.39 4.68
N TYR A 16 -11.53 -5.35 3.94
CA TYR A 16 -11.94 -5.59 2.56
C TYR A 16 -13.42 -5.94 2.43
N ALA A 17 -13.99 -6.72 3.35
CA ALA A 17 -15.42 -7.03 3.34
C ALA A 17 -16.30 -5.76 3.46
N VAL A 18 -15.85 -4.74 4.19
CA VAL A 18 -16.53 -3.43 4.24
C VAL A 18 -16.39 -2.70 2.90
N LEU A 19 -15.20 -2.74 2.28
CA LEU A 19 -14.95 -2.08 0.99
C LEU A 19 -15.72 -2.70 -0.17
N ASP A 20 -15.90 -4.01 -0.16
CA ASP A 20 -16.60 -4.77 -1.21
C ASP A 20 -18.09 -4.38 -1.29
N GLY A 21 -18.68 -3.97 -0.15
CA GLY A 21 -20.06 -3.48 -0.08
C GLY A 21 -20.27 -2.04 -0.55
N LEU A 22 -19.20 -1.32 -0.93
CA LEU A 22 -19.30 0.09 -1.33
C LEU A 22 -19.77 0.27 -2.77
N ASN A 23 -20.53 1.34 -3.01
CA ASN A 23 -20.86 1.81 -4.34
C ASN A 23 -19.73 2.68 -4.91
N ASP A 24 -19.77 2.94 -6.22
CA ASP A 24 -18.71 3.70 -6.90
C ASP A 24 -18.52 5.12 -6.32
N ASP A 25 -19.60 5.79 -5.93
CA ASP A 25 -19.53 7.14 -5.35
C ASP A 25 -18.93 7.18 -3.93
N ASP A 26 -19.03 6.08 -3.18
CA ASP A 26 -18.50 6.01 -1.81
C ASP A 26 -16.97 6.14 -1.79
N TRP A 27 -16.28 5.71 -2.84
CA TRP A 27 -14.83 5.77 -2.94
C TRP A 27 -14.26 7.20 -2.84
N LYS A 28 -15.06 8.19 -3.27
CA LYS A 28 -14.73 9.62 -3.22
C LYS A 28 -15.22 10.30 -1.95
N ARG A 29 -15.97 9.60 -1.09
CA ARG A 29 -16.48 10.14 0.17
C ARG A 29 -15.32 10.43 1.12
N THR A 30 -15.29 11.64 1.65
CA THR A 30 -14.31 12.05 2.65
C THR A 30 -14.62 11.38 4.00
N THR A 31 -13.56 10.94 4.66
CA THR A 31 -13.59 10.35 5.99
C THR A 31 -13.22 11.39 7.04
N GLN A 32 -13.47 11.09 8.31
CA GLN A 32 -13.04 11.95 9.42
C GLN A 32 -11.51 11.93 9.62
N PHE A 33 -10.81 10.94 9.05
CA PHE A 33 -9.36 10.85 9.13
C PHE A 33 -8.71 11.80 8.12
N LYS A 34 -8.10 12.89 8.59
CA LYS A 34 -7.34 13.85 7.76
C LYS A 34 -8.12 14.42 6.56
N GLN A 35 -9.45 14.34 6.57
CA GLN A 35 -10.31 14.65 5.41
C GLN A 35 -9.95 13.85 4.15
N TRP A 36 -9.42 12.64 4.33
CA TRP A 36 -9.04 11.74 3.24
C TRP A 36 -10.24 11.00 2.69
N THR A 37 -10.27 10.78 1.39
CA THR A 37 -11.26 9.89 0.76
C THR A 37 -10.99 8.43 1.12
N ILE A 38 -11.96 7.54 0.89
CA ILE A 38 -11.72 6.10 1.04
C ILE A 38 -10.56 5.65 0.14
N ASN A 39 -10.48 6.18 -1.09
CA ASN A 39 -9.33 5.98 -1.98
C ASN A 39 -7.99 6.33 -1.33
N ASP A 40 -7.89 7.51 -0.72
CA ASP A 40 -6.65 7.97 -0.10
C ASP A 40 -6.21 7.06 1.06
N VAL A 41 -7.18 6.55 1.83
CA VAL A 41 -6.91 5.63 2.94
C VAL A 41 -6.36 4.30 2.41
N ILE A 42 -7.03 3.67 1.43
CA ILE A 42 -6.58 2.38 0.88
C ILE A 42 -5.25 2.53 0.14
N ALA A 43 -5.04 3.64 -0.55
CA ALA A 43 -3.77 3.98 -1.17
C ALA A 43 -2.63 4.00 -0.14
N HIS A 44 -2.85 4.67 1.00
CA HIS A 44 -1.88 4.74 2.08
C HIS A 44 -1.59 3.39 2.72
N LEU A 45 -2.61 2.56 2.97
CA LEU A 45 -2.43 1.20 3.49
C LEU A 45 -1.62 0.34 2.51
N HIS A 46 -1.95 0.41 1.21
CA HIS A 46 -1.21 -0.34 0.20
C HIS A 46 0.26 0.11 0.09
N PHE A 47 0.52 1.40 0.23
CA PHE A 47 1.88 1.96 0.29
C PHE A 47 2.68 1.44 1.50
N GLY A 48 2.05 1.40 2.67
CA GLY A 48 2.66 0.82 3.88
C GLY A 48 2.99 -0.66 3.71
N ASN A 49 2.06 -1.44 3.14
CA ASN A 49 2.27 -2.85 2.83
C ASN A 49 3.48 -3.04 1.88
N TYR A 50 3.61 -2.19 0.86
CA TYR A 50 4.76 -2.22 -0.04
C TYR A 50 6.08 -1.92 0.68
N ALA A 51 6.10 -0.95 1.60
CA ALA A 51 7.27 -0.66 2.42
C ALA A 51 7.65 -1.86 3.31
N ALA A 52 6.66 -2.53 3.90
CA ALA A 52 6.85 -3.73 4.72
C ALA A 52 7.44 -4.88 3.90
N ASP A 53 6.94 -5.12 2.68
CA ASP A 53 7.52 -6.12 1.77
C ASP A 53 9.00 -5.83 1.43
N LEU A 54 9.34 -4.58 1.16
CA LEU A 54 10.74 -4.19 0.91
C LEU A 54 11.65 -4.47 2.11
N SER A 55 11.12 -4.37 3.33
CA SER A 55 11.87 -4.73 4.54
C SER A 55 12.22 -6.22 4.60
N LEU A 56 11.36 -7.10 4.07
CA LEU A 56 11.64 -8.53 3.92
C LEU A 56 12.65 -8.82 2.81
N LYS A 57 12.68 -7.99 1.76
CA LYS A 57 13.66 -8.13 0.66
C LYS A 57 15.09 -7.75 1.07
N GLY A 58 15.23 -6.95 2.11
CA GLY A 58 16.50 -6.60 2.72
C GLY A 58 16.68 -5.10 2.95
N ALA A 59 17.68 -4.78 3.77
CA ALA A 59 17.94 -3.42 4.24
C ALA A 59 18.18 -2.42 3.09
N ASP A 60 18.86 -2.84 2.01
CA ASP A 60 19.18 -1.95 0.89
C ASP A 60 17.93 -1.52 0.10
N ALA A 61 17.00 -2.46 -0.16
CA ALA A 61 15.76 -2.18 -0.88
C ALA A 61 14.88 -1.21 -0.07
N PHE A 62 14.75 -1.46 1.23
CA PHE A 62 14.03 -0.58 2.14
C PHE A 62 14.69 0.80 2.26
N ALA A 63 16.02 0.85 2.39
CA ALA A 63 16.77 2.09 2.47
C ALA A 63 16.66 2.93 1.18
N GLN A 64 16.65 2.29 0.01
CA GLN A 64 16.44 3.00 -1.26
C GLN A 64 15.06 3.66 -1.32
N PHE A 65 14.02 2.93 -0.93
CA PHE A 65 12.65 3.44 -0.92
C PHE A 65 12.44 4.59 0.07
N THR A 66 12.96 4.45 1.29
CA THR A 66 12.90 5.52 2.30
C THR A 66 13.67 6.78 1.88
N ARG A 67 14.79 6.64 1.15
CA ARG A 67 15.48 7.78 0.53
C ARG A 67 14.62 8.48 -0.52
N GLN A 68 13.91 7.74 -1.37
CA GLN A 68 12.99 8.35 -2.36
C GLN A 68 11.87 9.13 -1.67
N LEU A 69 11.26 8.56 -0.64
CA LEU A 69 10.21 9.22 0.13
C LEU A 69 10.73 10.49 0.85
N SER A 70 11.92 10.40 1.46
CA SER A 70 12.57 11.55 2.10
C SER A 70 12.90 12.66 1.11
N ALA A 71 13.42 12.31 -0.08
CA ALA A 71 13.73 13.27 -1.13
C ALA A 71 12.45 13.98 -1.65
N ALA A 72 11.35 13.25 -1.81
CA ALA A 72 10.06 13.84 -2.15
C ALA A 72 9.57 14.81 -1.07
N GLY A 73 9.67 14.41 0.20
CA GLY A 73 9.32 15.26 1.34
C GLY A 73 10.17 16.54 1.41
N ALA A 74 11.47 16.46 1.12
CA ALA A 74 12.36 17.62 1.04
C ALA A 74 11.98 18.61 -0.09
N ARG A 75 11.31 18.12 -1.15
CA ARG A 75 10.71 18.94 -2.21
C ARG A 75 9.31 19.47 -1.86
N GLY A 76 8.82 19.21 -0.65
CA GLY A 76 7.50 19.62 -0.18
C GLY A 76 6.34 18.71 -0.59
N ILE A 77 6.62 17.62 -1.32
CA ILE A 77 5.60 16.66 -1.78
C ILE A 77 5.00 15.95 -0.58
N LYS A 78 3.67 15.98 -0.47
CA LYS A 78 2.97 15.33 0.64
C LYS A 78 2.91 13.82 0.41
N HIS A 79 2.88 13.05 1.49
CA HIS A 79 2.78 11.59 1.40
C HIS A 79 1.59 11.13 0.55
N LYS A 80 0.43 11.76 0.73
CA LYS A 80 -0.77 11.50 -0.09
C LYS A 80 -0.48 11.69 -1.59
N GLU A 81 0.14 12.81 -1.98
CA GLU A 81 0.48 13.11 -3.37
C GLU A 81 1.49 12.10 -3.93
N PHE A 82 2.50 11.72 -3.14
CA PHE A 82 3.47 10.71 -3.51
C PHE A 82 2.79 9.36 -3.78
N THR A 83 1.91 8.92 -2.86
CA THR A 83 1.20 7.65 -3.00
C THR A 83 0.26 7.66 -4.20
N GLN A 84 -0.45 8.76 -4.44
CA GLN A 84 -1.32 8.90 -5.62
C GLN A 84 -0.53 8.82 -6.93
N ALA A 85 0.63 9.49 -7.00
CA ALA A 85 1.52 9.36 -8.15
C ALA A 85 2.03 7.93 -8.29
N TRP A 86 2.44 7.29 -7.19
CA TRP A 86 2.92 5.91 -7.15
C TRP A 86 1.91 4.88 -7.67
N LEU A 87 0.61 5.14 -7.49
CA LEU A 87 -0.47 4.28 -7.97
C LEU A 87 -0.77 4.40 -9.46
N ASP A 88 -0.21 5.38 -10.15
CA ASP A 88 -0.38 5.60 -11.60
C ASP A 88 -1.86 5.58 -12.04
N GLY A 89 -2.71 6.30 -11.30
CA GLY A 89 -4.14 6.42 -11.61
C GLY A 89 -5.01 5.24 -11.17
N ILE A 90 -4.44 4.20 -10.54
CA ILE A 90 -5.24 3.11 -9.96
C ILE A 90 -6.00 3.62 -8.73
N GLY A 91 -7.33 3.46 -8.76
CA GLY A 91 -8.25 3.86 -7.69
C GLY A 91 -9.44 2.92 -7.57
N ASP A 92 -10.35 3.31 -6.68
CA ASP A 92 -11.64 2.69 -6.41
C ASP A 92 -11.54 1.16 -6.20
N ARG A 93 -12.49 0.39 -6.76
CA ARG A 93 -12.48 -1.08 -6.69
C ARG A 93 -11.21 -1.71 -7.26
N ALA A 94 -10.57 -1.09 -8.26
CA ALA A 94 -9.33 -1.62 -8.82
C ALA A 94 -8.19 -1.56 -7.81
N LEU A 95 -8.10 -0.47 -7.04
CA LEU A 95 -7.16 -0.34 -5.93
C LEU A 95 -7.48 -1.33 -4.81
N ALA A 96 -8.76 -1.48 -4.44
CA ALA A 96 -9.20 -2.44 -3.42
C ALA A 96 -8.77 -3.88 -3.74
N ASN A 97 -8.97 -4.31 -5.00
CA ASN A 97 -8.61 -5.64 -5.45
C ASN A 97 -7.09 -5.84 -5.51
N ARG A 98 -6.34 -4.82 -5.96
CA ARG A 98 -4.87 -4.86 -5.92
C ARG A 98 -4.37 -4.96 -4.48
N TRP A 99 -4.92 -4.17 -3.58
CA TRP A 99 -4.58 -4.19 -2.16
C TRP A 99 -4.89 -5.56 -1.53
N ARG A 100 -6.03 -6.17 -1.87
CA ARG A 100 -6.42 -7.52 -1.41
C ARG A 100 -5.44 -8.61 -1.77
N LEU A 101 -5.10 -8.70 -3.04
CA LEU A 101 -4.11 -9.68 -3.50
C LEU A 101 -2.78 -9.46 -2.77
N PHE A 102 -2.37 -8.20 -2.63
CA PHE A 102 -1.08 -7.86 -2.06
C PHE A 102 -0.98 -8.14 -0.55
N TYR A 103 -1.98 -7.79 0.26
CA TYR A 103 -1.90 -8.04 1.71
C TYR A 103 -1.89 -9.55 2.02
N GLY A 104 -2.57 -10.37 1.21
CA GLY A 104 -2.59 -11.83 1.38
C GLY A 104 -1.19 -12.42 1.21
N GLU A 105 -0.52 -12.04 0.13
CA GLU A 105 0.86 -12.46 -0.13
C GLU A 105 1.86 -11.88 0.88
N LEU A 106 1.63 -10.66 1.35
CA LEU A 106 2.47 -10.04 2.38
C LEU A 106 2.39 -10.81 3.70
N ALA A 107 1.17 -11.18 4.12
CA ALA A 107 0.95 -11.97 5.32
C ALA A 107 1.64 -13.35 5.21
N GLU A 108 1.49 -14.02 4.08
CA GLU A 108 2.17 -15.29 3.81
C GLU A 108 3.70 -15.12 3.83
N GLY A 109 4.19 -14.02 3.23
CA GLY A 109 5.60 -13.68 3.22
C GLY A 109 6.18 -13.48 4.63
N PHE A 110 5.52 -12.69 5.48
CA PHE A 110 5.94 -12.51 6.87
C PHE A 110 5.81 -13.79 7.70
N GLY A 111 4.80 -14.64 7.43
CA GLY A 111 4.66 -15.95 8.06
C GLY A 111 5.78 -16.93 7.70
N ALA A 112 6.27 -16.88 6.45
CA ALA A 112 7.34 -17.73 5.93
C ALA A 112 8.75 -17.13 6.05
N GLY A 113 8.87 -15.86 6.44
CA GLY A 113 10.13 -15.12 6.43
C GLY A 113 10.68 -14.84 5.02
N GLN A 114 9.82 -14.70 4.02
CA GLN A 114 10.17 -14.49 2.61
C GLN A 114 9.37 -13.33 2.00
N PRO A 115 9.90 -12.58 1.02
CA PRO A 115 9.12 -11.52 0.36
C PRO A 115 7.91 -12.04 -0.42
N SER A 116 6.90 -11.18 -0.60
CA SER A 116 5.73 -11.46 -1.45
C SER A 116 6.11 -11.58 -2.94
N TYR A 117 5.33 -12.39 -3.67
CA TYR A 117 5.62 -12.72 -5.07
C TYR A 117 5.25 -11.56 -6.02
N THR A 118 4.07 -10.93 -5.85
CA THR A 118 3.58 -9.85 -6.71
C THR A 118 4.41 -8.58 -6.59
N ALA A 119 5.11 -8.37 -5.48
CA ALA A 119 6.04 -7.26 -5.32
C ALA A 119 7.33 -7.40 -6.15
N ARG A 120 7.62 -8.58 -6.71
CA ARG A 120 8.77 -8.78 -7.61
C ARG A 120 8.53 -8.20 -9.00
N ASP A 121 7.27 -8.17 -9.44
CA ASP A 121 6.92 -7.88 -10.85
C ASP A 121 6.34 -6.48 -11.10
N ARG A 122 6.01 -5.72 -10.05
CA ARG A 122 5.31 -4.42 -10.19
C ARG A 122 6.08 -3.21 -9.64
N ALA A 123 7.22 -3.43 -9.02
CA ALA A 123 8.12 -2.37 -8.56
C ALA A 123 9.03 -1.87 -9.70
N GLY A 124 8.42 -1.47 -10.82
CA GLY A 124 9.12 -1.01 -12.00
C GLY A 124 8.55 0.32 -12.48
N ALA A 125 9.33 1.37 -12.28
CA ALA A 125 9.21 2.67 -12.96
C ALA A 125 8.09 3.62 -12.52
N ILE A 126 8.20 4.16 -11.30
CA ILE A 126 8.01 5.60 -11.15
C ILE A 126 9.34 6.18 -10.69
N ALA A 127 10.21 6.40 -11.68
CA ALA A 127 11.17 7.47 -11.54
C ALA A 127 10.34 8.75 -11.43
N ILE A 128 10.21 9.31 -10.22
CA ILE A 128 9.80 10.70 -10.08
C ILE A 128 10.89 11.51 -10.78
N ARG A 129 10.70 11.74 -12.08
CA ARG A 129 11.63 12.51 -12.91
C ARG A 129 11.71 13.93 -12.32
N PRO A 130 12.91 14.56 -12.41
CA PRO A 130 13.16 15.87 -11.84
C PRO A 130 12.13 16.91 -12.28
#